data_AF-M1X0P7-F1
#
_entry.id   AF-M1X0P7-F1
#
_cell.length_a   1.000
_cell.length_b   1.000
_cell.length_c   1.000
_cell.angle_alpha   90.00
_cell.angle_beta   90.00
_cell.angle_gamma   90.00
#
_symmetry.space_group_name_H-M   'P 1'
#
loop_
_entity.id
_entity.type
_entity.pdbx_description
1 polymer ?
#
loop_
_entity_poly.entity_id
_entity_poly.type
_entity_poly.pdbx_seq_one_letter_code
_entity_poly.pdbx_strand_id
1 'polypeptide(L)' 'MITEENQTISMEHEIQRKIKIKQDQLKIAIEGNMPHVAQDLQRQLAELQVQIKSQPESDFQALMSLLDD' A
#
# COMPACT_ATOMS: atom_id res chain seq x y z
N MET A 1 24.21 -16.19 11.21
CA MET A 1 23.88 -14.97 10.46
C MET A 1 22.48 -15.19 9.90
N ILE A 2 21.45 -14.85 10.68
CA ILE A 2 20.01 -15.10 10.37
C ILE A 2 19.24 -13.85 10.83
N THR A 3 19.67 -12.69 10.35
CA THR A 3 19.13 -11.39 10.79
C THR A 3 18.46 -10.62 9.65
N GLU A 4 18.78 -10.96 8.40
CA GLU A 4 18.33 -10.19 7.23
C GLU A 4 16.92 -10.60 6.78
N GLU A 5 16.57 -11.90 6.85
CA GLU A 5 15.23 -12.39 6.48
C GLU A 5 14.13 -11.84 7.41
N ASN A 6 14.42 -11.73 8.71
CA ASN A 6 13.45 -11.28 9.71
C ASN A 6 13.16 -9.77 9.61
N GLN A 7 14.16 -8.98 9.20
CA GLN A 7 14.01 -7.53 8.96
C GLN A 7 13.22 -7.27 7.68
N THR A 8 13.41 -8.10 6.65
CA THR A 8 12.75 -7.97 5.35
C THR A 8 11.25 -8.27 5.45
N ILE A 9 10.88 -9.34 6.16
CA ILE A 9 9.47 -9.69 6.46
C ILE A 9 8.79 -8.59 7.28
N SER A 10 9.50 -8.02 8.26
CA SER A 10 8.98 -6.91 9.06
C SER A 10 8.73 -5.66 8.21
N MET A 11 9.62 -5.36 7.26
CA MET A 11 9.51 -4.18 6.41
C MET A 11 8.37 -4.30 5.39
N GLU A 12 8.22 -5.47 4.76
CA GLU A 12 7.09 -5.74 3.86
C GLU A 12 5.75 -5.64 4.60
N HIS A 13 5.64 -6.25 5.78
CA HIS A 13 4.42 -6.18 6.59
C HIS A 13 4.10 -4.75 7.06
N GLU A 14 5.12 -3.93 7.32
CA GLU A 14 4.93 -2.51 7.64
C GLU A 14 4.43 -1.71 6.44
N ILE A 15 4.97 -1.95 5.25
CA ILE A 15 4.54 -1.29 4.01
C ILE A 15 3.09 -1.70 3.67
N GLN A 16 2.74 -2.98 3.78
CA GLN A 16 1.37 -3.47 3.58
C GLN A 16 0.39 -2.82 4.56
N ARG A 17 0.76 -2.72 5.85
CA ARG A 17 -0.04 -2.01 6.86
C ARG A 17 -0.26 -0.54 6.47
N LYS A 18 0.79 0.15 6.01
CA LYS A 18 0.71 1.56 5.58
C LYS A 18 -0.22 1.74 4.38
N ILE A 19 -0.18 0.82 3.41
CA ILE A 19 -1.10 0.82 2.26
C ILE A 19 -2.53 0.68 2.73
N LYS A 20 -2.83 -0.31 3.58
CA LYS A 20 -4.19 -0.55 4.08
C LYS A 20 -4.76 0.68 4.79
N ILE A 21 -3.98 1.30 5.68
CA ILE A 21 -4.39 2.53 6.38
C ILE A 21 -4.70 3.66 5.39
N LYS A 22 -3.87 3.83 4.36
CA LYS A 22 -4.07 4.89 3.34
C LYS A 22 -5.26 4.62 2.43
N GLN A 23 -5.57 3.35 2.13
CA GLN A 23 -6.78 2.98 1.41
C GLN A 23 -8.04 3.31 2.23
N ASP A 24 -8.04 3.01 3.53
CA ASP A 24 -9.14 3.37 4.43
C ASP A 24 -9.31 4.90 4.50
N GLN A 25 -8.21 5.65 4.59
CA GLN A 25 -8.23 7.12 4.54
C GLN A 25 -8.75 7.66 3.21
N LEU A 26 -8.41 7.02 2.09
CA LEU A 26 -8.89 7.41 0.77
C LEU A 26 -10.40 7.22 0.66
N LYS A 27 -10.92 6.11 1.18
CA LYS A 27 -12.36 5.87 1.24
C LYS A 27 -13.08 6.96 2.03
N ILE A 28 -12.57 7.32 3.21
CA ILE A 28 -13.10 8.42 4.03
C ILE A 28 -13.03 9.76 3.27
N ALA A 29 -11.93 10.02 2.55
CA ALA A 29 -11.77 11.25 1.78
C ALA A 29 -12.77 11.35 0.61
N ILE A 30 -13.04 10.24 -0.08
CA ILE A 30 -14.05 10.17 -1.14
C ILE A 30 -15.46 10.37 -0.55
N GLU A 31 -15.81 9.62 0.50
CA GLU A 31 -17.11 9.71 1.17
C GLU A 31 -17.35 11.10 1.79
N GLY A 32 -16.30 11.72 2.30
CA GLY A 32 -16.33 13.07 2.89
C GLY A 32 -16.25 14.22 1.88
N ASN A 33 -16.25 13.95 0.57
CA ASN A 33 -16.09 14.94 -0.49
C ASN A 33 -14.85 15.83 -0.31
N MET A 34 -13.70 15.21 -0.02
CA MET A 34 -12.39 15.85 0.17
C MET A 34 -11.47 15.54 -1.03
N PRO A 35 -11.70 16.15 -2.21
CA PRO A 35 -11.03 15.77 -3.47
C PRO A 35 -9.51 15.98 -3.44
N HIS A 36 -9.03 17.05 -2.80
CA HIS A 36 -7.60 17.31 -2.68
C HIS A 36 -6.89 16.27 -1.80
N VAL A 37 -7.54 15.85 -0.71
CA VAL A 37 -7.03 14.81 0.19
C VAL A 37 -7.02 13.45 -0.52
N ALA A 38 -8.07 13.15 -1.29
CA ALA A 38 -8.14 11.92 -2.09
C ALA A 38 -7.02 11.85 -3.14
N GLN A 39 -6.75 12.95 -3.85
CA GLN A 39 -5.64 13.03 -4.83
C GLN A 39 -4.27 12.83 -4.17
N ASP A 40 -4.03 13.46 -3.02
CA ASP A 40 -2.76 13.29 -2.29
C ASP A 40 -2.59 11.86 -1.78
N LEU A 41 -3.66 11.23 -1.29
CA LEU A 41 -3.65 9.84 -0.84
C LEU A 41 -3.42 8.85 -2.00
N GLN A 42 -4.02 9.11 -3.17
CA GLN A 42 -3.77 8.31 -4.38
C GLN A 42 -2.30 8.39 -4.81
N ARG A 43 -1.69 9.58 -4.77
CA ARG A 43 -0.26 9.74 -5.09
C ARG A 43 0.63 8.96 -4.12
N GLN A 44 0.37 9.09 -2.82
CA GLN A 44 1.13 8.38 -1.78
C GLN A 44 0.96 6.86 -1.87
N LEU A 45 -0.23 6.37 -2.25
CA LEU A 45 -0.46 4.95 -2.51
C LEU A 45 0.36 4.47 -3.70
N ALA A 46 0.39 5.22 -4.82
CA ALA A 46 1.21 4.87 -5.98
C ALA A 46 2.71 4.80 -5.64
N GLU A 47 3.22 5.76 -4.85
CA GLU A 47 4.62 5.77 -4.37
C GLU A 47 4.95 4.53 -3.51
N LEU A 48 4.04 4.13 -2.62
CA LEU A 48 4.22 2.93 -1.79
C LEU A 48 4.14 1.63 -2.62
N GLN A 49 3.29 1.58 -3.64
CA GLN A 49 3.20 0.43 -4.53
C GLN A 49 4.48 0.24 -5.35
N VAL A 50 5.10 1.34 -5.81
CA VAL A 50 6.40 1.28 -6.49
C VAL A 50 7.49 0.73 -5.57
N GLN A 51 7.49 1.11 -4.29
CA GLN A 51 8.43 0.57 -3.29
C GLN A 51 8.26 -0.94 -3.08
N ILE A 52 7.03 -1.45 -3.13
CA ILE A 52 6.77 -2.90 -3.05
C ILE A 52 7.24 -3.61 -4.33
N LYS A 53 6.94 -3.08 -5.52
CA LYS A 53 7.35 -3.72 -6.78
C LYS A 53 8.87 -3.80 -6.98
N SER A 54 9.62 -2.90 -6.33
CA SER A 54 11.08 -3.00 -6.27
C SER A 54 11.58 -4.09 -5.30
N GLN A 55 10.72 -4.65 -4.46
CA GLN A 55 10.97 -5.90 -3.74
C GLN A 55 10.46 -7.08 -4.58
N PRO A 56 11.07 -8.28 -4.51
CA PRO A 56 10.67 -9.43 -5.32
C PRO A 56 9.19 -9.78 -5.09
N GLU A 57 8.40 -9.48 -6.12
CA GLU A 57 6.95 -9.56 -6.24
C GLU A 57 6.45 -11.01 -6.07
N SER A 58 5.53 -11.24 -5.13
CA SER A 58 4.66 -12.43 -5.16
C SER A 58 3.21 -12.06 -4.87
N ASP A 59 2.93 -11.21 -3.89
CA ASP A 59 1.57 -11.18 -3.32
C ASP A 59 0.76 -9.91 -3.65
N PHE A 60 1.42 -8.86 -4.16
CA PHE A 60 0.76 -7.58 -4.42
C PHE A 60 -0.14 -7.58 -5.67
N GLN A 61 0.21 -8.37 -6.69
CA GLN A 61 -0.55 -8.46 -7.95
C GLN A 61 -1.93 -9.11 -7.74
N ALA A 62 -2.06 -9.99 -6.75
CA ALA A 62 -3.32 -10.64 -6.39
C ALA A 62 -4.32 -9.67 -5.73
N LEU A 63 -3.84 -8.66 -5.00
CA LEU A 63 -4.71 -7.71 -4.28
C LEU A 63 -5.28 -6.61 -5.20
N MET A 64 -4.53 -6.18 -6.22
CA MET A 64 -5.05 -5.24 -7.23
C MET A 64 -6.16 -5.88 -8.07
N SER A 65 -6.05 -7.18 -8.35
CA SER A 65 -7.09 -7.92 -9.06
C SER A 65 -8.36 -8.16 -8.24
N LEU A 66 -8.32 -7.98 -6.92
CA LEU A 66 -9.46 -8.18 -6.01
C LEU A 66 -10.32 -6.91 -5.84
N LEU A 67 -9.80 -5.74 -6.21
CA LEU A 67 -10.53 -4.46 -6.15
C LEU A 67 -11.31 -4.14 -7.43
N ASP A 68 -11.12 -4.91 -8.50
CA ASP A 68 -11.76 -4.73 -9.80
C ASP A 68 -13.08 -5.53 -9.98
N ASP A 69 -13.61 -6.13 -8.90
CA ASP A 69 -14.95 -6.76 -8.84
C ASP A 69 -15.96 -5.96 -7.99
#